data_AF-A0A183FUD6-F1
#
_entry.id   AF-A0A183FUD6-F1
#
_cell.length_a   1.000
_cell.length_b   1.000
_cell.length_c   1.000
_cell.angle_alpha   90.00
_cell.angle_beta   90.00
_cell.angle_gamma   90.00
#
_symmetry.space_group_name_H-M   'P 1'
#
loop_
_entity.id
_entity.type
_entity.pdbx_description
1 polymer ?
#
loop_
_entity_poly.entity_id
_entity_poly.type
_entity_poly.pdbx_seq_one_letter_code
_entity_poly.pdbx_strand_id
1 'polypeptide(L)'
;LPVATLAIRIDFIVILPAILQAVQHQLDVQGAALQLLMEKLCAVLNRLFGTARTLFRRRFECFKVRYEGQDFNNYETMVKAKCTDAHFDSIDFDGLQCLFYVAGFQESEFADYRTQLLGKLDQAEKIALKDLTAECQLIKLYKDDARLLEAHLL
;
A
#
# COMPACT_ATOMS: atom_id res chain seq x y z
N LEU A 1 -45.65 -3.73 55.55
CA LEU A 1 -44.73 -3.80 54.40
C LEU A 1 -45.09 -5.01 53.54
N PRO A 2 -45.83 -4.88 52.41
CA PRO A 2 -45.77 -6.02 51.46
C PRO A 2 -45.86 -5.79 49.94
N VAL A 3 -46.55 -4.79 49.38
CA VAL A 3 -46.93 -4.83 47.95
C VAL A 3 -46.00 -4.05 47.02
N ALA A 4 -45.55 -2.85 47.43
CA ALA A 4 -44.69 -2.00 46.61
C ALA A 4 -43.32 -2.62 46.32
N THR A 5 -42.73 -3.31 47.30
CA THR A 5 -41.42 -3.99 47.15
C THR A 5 -41.49 -5.22 46.24
N LEU A 6 -42.64 -5.90 46.18
CA LEU A 6 -42.85 -7.04 45.28
C LEU A 6 -43.08 -6.58 43.83
N ALA A 7 -43.87 -5.50 43.64
CA ALA A 7 -44.11 -4.88 42.34
C ALA A 7 -42.79 -4.38 41.71
N ILE A 8 -41.98 -3.64 42.46
CA ILE A 8 -40.65 -3.17 42.00
C ILE A 8 -39.74 -4.35 41.62
N ARG A 9 -39.79 -5.48 42.36
CA ARG A 9 -39.01 -6.68 42.04
C ARG A 9 -39.49 -7.37 40.77
N ILE A 10 -40.80 -7.43 40.50
CA ILE A 10 -41.37 -8.04 39.29
C ILE A 10 -41.06 -7.16 38.07
N ASP A 11 -41.21 -5.84 38.20
CA ASP A 11 -40.86 -4.88 37.15
C ASP A 11 -39.36 -4.97 36.80
N PHE A 12 -38.48 -5.08 37.79
CA PHE A 12 -37.04 -5.25 37.54
C PHE A 12 -36.69 -6.59 36.87
N ILE A 13 -37.39 -7.68 37.20
CA ILE A 13 -37.20 -9.00 36.58
C ILE A 13 -37.62 -9.02 35.11
N VAL A 14 -38.62 -8.23 34.71
CA VAL A 14 -39.10 -8.17 33.32
C VAL A 14 -38.37 -7.11 32.51
N ILE A 15 -38.03 -5.97 33.12
CA ILE A 15 -37.40 -4.83 32.44
C ILE A 15 -35.89 -5.08 32.23
N LEU A 16 -35.19 -5.69 33.19
CA LEU A 16 -33.74 -5.89 33.08
C LEU A 16 -33.34 -6.80 31.90
N PRO A 17 -34.02 -7.94 31.62
CA PRO A 17 -33.73 -8.74 30.43
C PRO A 17 -34.04 -8.00 29.12
N ALA A 18 -35.12 -7.21 29.08
CA ALA A 18 -35.47 -6.42 27.90
C ALA A 18 -34.42 -5.33 27.61
N ILE A 19 -33.92 -4.65 28.65
CA ILE A 19 -32.82 -3.69 28.53
C ILE A 19 -31.54 -4.41 28.10
N LEU A 20 -31.20 -5.56 28.70
CA LEU A 20 -30.01 -6.32 28.34
C LEU A 20 -30.06 -6.79 26.88
N GLN A 21 -31.22 -7.24 26.41
CA GLN A 21 -31.43 -7.67 25.03
C GLN A 21 -31.36 -6.48 24.05
N ALA A 22 -31.92 -5.33 24.41
CA ALA A 22 -31.80 -4.11 23.62
C ALA A 22 -30.35 -3.62 23.54
N VAL A 23 -29.61 -3.66 24.65
CA VAL A 23 -28.18 -3.31 24.70
C VAL A 23 -27.36 -4.29 23.87
N GLN A 24 -27.61 -5.60 23.97
CA GLN A 24 -26.91 -6.61 23.17
C GLN A 24 -27.17 -6.44 21.68
N HIS A 25 -28.44 -6.23 21.29
CA HIS A 25 -28.79 -5.96 19.90
C HIS A 25 -28.09 -4.69 19.38
N GLN A 26 -28.00 -3.64 20.20
CA GLN A 26 -27.32 -2.41 19.81
C GLN A 26 -25.81 -2.58 19.68
N LEU A 27 -25.19 -3.40 20.54
CA LEU A 27 -23.78 -3.81 20.43
C LEU A 27 -23.52 -4.63 19.16
N ASP A 28 -24.41 -5.58 18.83
CA ASP A 28 -24.28 -6.41 17.62
C ASP A 28 -24.41 -5.58 16.33
N VAL A 29 -25.37 -4.64 16.29
CA VAL A 29 -25.54 -3.72 15.17
C VAL A 29 -24.31 -2.81 14.99
N GLN A 30 -23.76 -2.29 16.09
CA GLN A 30 -22.53 -1.50 16.04
C GLN A 30 -21.31 -2.33 15.61
N GLY A 31 -21.20 -3.57 16.08
CA GLY A 31 -20.17 -4.52 15.65
C GLY A 31 -20.23 -4.81 14.15
N ALA A 32 -21.43 -5.09 13.63
CA ALA A 32 -21.65 -5.31 12.20
C ALA A 32 -21.33 -4.06 11.36
N ALA A 33 -21.70 -2.86 11.84
CA ALA A 33 -21.36 -1.60 11.17
C ALA A 33 -19.86 -1.35 11.13
N LEU A 34 -19.14 -1.63 12.22
CA LEU A 34 -17.68 -1.51 12.29
C LEU A 34 -17.00 -2.51 11.35
N GLN A 35 -17.50 -3.74 11.28
CA GLN A 35 -16.97 -4.77 10.39
C GLN A 35 -17.17 -4.39 8.91
N LEU A 36 -18.36 -3.90 8.56
CA LEU A 36 -18.63 -3.38 7.20
C LEU A 36 -17.72 -2.18 6.85
N LEU A 37 -17.44 -1.30 7.83
CA LEU A 37 -16.51 -0.19 7.65
C LEU A 37 -15.08 -0.69 7.39
N MET A 38 -14.63 -1.69 8.16
CA MET A 38 -13.32 -2.31 7.98
C MET A 38 -13.19 -2.98 6.60
N GLU A 39 -14.20 -3.73 6.17
CA GLU A 39 -14.21 -4.35 4.84
C GLU A 39 -14.14 -3.31 3.72
N LYS A 40 -14.91 -2.22 3.83
CA LYS A 40 -14.86 -1.10 2.88
C LYS A 40 -13.49 -0.42 2.89
N LEU A 41 -12.90 -0.19 4.06
CA LEU A 41 -11.57 0.40 4.17
C LEU A 41 -10.52 -0.51 3.53
N CYS A 42 -10.54 -1.81 3.81
CA CYS A 42 -9.68 -2.79 3.17
C CYS A 42 -9.87 -2.83 1.65
N ALA A 43 -11.11 -2.74 1.15
CA ALA A 43 -11.38 -2.68 -0.27
C ALA A 43 -10.83 -1.40 -0.92
N VAL A 44 -10.96 -0.25 -0.27
CA VAL A 44 -10.37 1.03 -0.73
C VAL A 44 -8.86 0.95 -0.70
N LEU A 45 -8.26 0.47 0.39
CA LEU A 45 -6.81 0.28 0.49
C LEU A 45 -6.31 -0.71 -0.56
N ASN A 46 -7.02 -1.80 -0.84
CA ASN A 46 -6.65 -2.75 -1.89
C ASN A 46 -6.81 -2.18 -3.30
N ARG A 47 -7.82 -1.34 -3.52
CA ARG A 47 -7.97 -0.60 -4.78
C ARG A 47 -6.86 0.43 -4.99
N LEU A 48 -6.45 1.11 -3.92
CA LEU A 48 -5.39 2.13 -3.96
C LEU A 48 -3.98 1.52 -3.97
N PHE A 49 -3.77 0.40 -3.28
CA PHE A 49 -2.44 -0.14 -2.96
C PHE A 49 -2.30 -1.66 -3.19
N GLY A 50 -3.39 -2.42 -3.26
CA GLY A 50 -3.37 -3.88 -3.16
C GLY A 50 -3.07 -4.63 -4.45
N THR A 51 -3.35 -4.07 -5.63
CA THR A 51 -3.14 -4.79 -6.90
C THR A 51 -2.87 -3.92 -8.13
N ALA A 52 -3.10 -2.60 -8.07
CA ALA A 52 -2.60 -1.71 -9.09
C ALA A 52 -1.10 -1.48 -8.85
N ARG A 53 -0.25 -2.42 -9.29
CA ARG A 53 1.12 -2.03 -9.60
C ARG A 53 0.98 -0.92 -10.64
N THR A 54 1.35 0.27 -10.22
CA THR A 54 1.42 1.44 -11.09
C THR A 54 2.17 1.10 -12.36
N LEU A 55 1.88 1.84 -13.43
CA LEU A 55 2.41 1.49 -14.75
C LEU A 55 3.95 1.47 -14.74
N PHE A 56 4.59 2.40 -14.04
CA PHE A 56 6.04 2.39 -13.87
C PHE A 56 6.54 1.21 -13.04
N ARG A 57 5.79 0.75 -12.03
CA ARG A 57 6.19 -0.46 -11.29
C ARG A 57 6.10 -1.72 -12.13
N ARG A 58 5.08 -1.86 -12.99
CA ARG A 58 5.02 -2.99 -13.96
C ARG A 58 6.19 -2.94 -14.94
N ARG A 59 6.49 -1.76 -15.47
CA ARG A 59 7.65 -1.53 -16.34
C ARG A 59 8.97 -1.87 -15.65
N PHE A 60 9.15 -1.42 -14.41
CA PHE A 60 10.34 -1.71 -13.61
C PHE A 60 10.54 -3.21 -13.35
N GLU A 61 9.47 -3.95 -13.06
CA GLU A 61 9.55 -5.39 -12.85
C GLU A 61 9.99 -6.17 -14.12
N CYS A 62 9.86 -5.59 -15.31
CA CYS A 62 10.42 -6.17 -16.52
C CYS A 62 11.95 -6.17 -16.52
N PHE A 63 12.60 -5.14 -15.95
CA PHE A 63 14.06 -5.06 -15.81
C PHE A 63 14.63 -6.07 -14.80
N LYS A 64 13.77 -6.58 -13.92
CA LYS A 64 14.13 -7.61 -12.93
C LYS A 64 14.03 -9.03 -13.48
N VAL A 65 13.46 -9.22 -14.66
CA VAL A 65 13.41 -10.53 -15.30
C VAL A 65 14.83 -10.99 -15.59
N ARG A 66 15.15 -12.19 -15.12
CA ARG A 66 16.40 -12.88 -15.41
C ARG A 66 16.08 -14.18 -16.14
N TYR A 67 17.02 -14.62 -16.96
CA TYR A 67 16.98 -15.97 -17.52
C TYR A 67 17.40 -16.95 -16.42
N GLU A 68 16.57 -17.96 -16.17
CA GLU A 68 16.74 -18.91 -15.06
C GLU A 68 16.89 -20.36 -15.58
N GLY A 69 17.25 -20.52 -16.86
CA GLY A 69 17.45 -21.84 -17.47
C GLY A 69 16.19 -22.47 -18.07
N GLN A 70 15.09 -21.73 -18.18
CA GLN A 70 13.91 -22.20 -18.93
C GLN A 70 14.19 -22.34 -20.43
N ASP A 71 13.37 -23.13 -21.13
CA ASP A 71 13.40 -23.21 -22.59
C ASP A 71 13.29 -21.82 -23.23
N PHE A 72 14.01 -21.62 -24.35
CA PHE A 72 14.11 -20.31 -25.01
C PHE A 72 12.75 -19.79 -25.50
N ASN A 73 11.86 -20.65 -26.00
CA ASN A 73 10.53 -20.23 -26.45
C ASN A 73 9.65 -19.81 -25.26
N ASN A 74 9.79 -20.52 -24.13
CA ASN A 74 9.11 -20.15 -22.89
C ASN A 74 9.64 -18.81 -22.35
N TYR A 75 10.95 -18.59 -22.39
CA TYR A 75 11.54 -17.31 -22.01
C TYR A 75 11.06 -16.16 -22.91
N GLU A 76 11.09 -16.35 -24.23
CA GLU A 76 10.59 -15.38 -25.21
C GLU A 76 9.12 -15.02 -24.95
N THR A 77 8.27 -16.03 -24.75
CA THR A 77 6.83 -15.85 -24.49
C THR A 77 6.61 -15.07 -23.20
N MET A 78 7.35 -15.40 -22.14
CA MET A 78 7.28 -14.69 -20.86
C MET A 78 7.72 -13.22 -20.99
N VAL A 79 8.82 -12.95 -21.70
CA VAL A 79 9.32 -11.59 -21.93
C VAL A 79 8.29 -10.76 -22.70
N LYS A 80 7.75 -11.32 -23.80
CA LYS A 80 6.69 -10.65 -24.58
C LYS A 80 5.47 -10.32 -23.72
N ALA A 81 4.96 -11.29 -22.96
CA ALA A 81 3.80 -11.09 -22.09
C ALA A 81 4.03 -9.97 -21.06
N LYS A 82 5.20 -9.94 -20.43
CA LYS A 82 5.55 -8.89 -19.46
C LYS A 82 5.67 -7.52 -20.13
N CYS A 83 6.30 -7.44 -21.30
CA CYS A 83 6.42 -6.17 -22.02
C CYS A 83 5.06 -5.62 -22.46
N THR A 84 4.14 -6.49 -22.87
CA THR A 84 2.76 -6.12 -23.19
C THR A 84 2.00 -5.63 -21.96
N ASP A 85 2.07 -6.35 -20.83
CA ASP A 85 1.44 -5.91 -19.57
C ASP A 85 2.01 -4.58 -19.06
N ALA A 86 3.29 -4.32 -19.30
CA ALA A 86 3.94 -3.07 -18.93
C ALA A 86 3.64 -1.88 -19.87
N HIS A 87 2.90 -2.10 -20.96
CA HIS A 87 2.61 -1.09 -22.00
C HIS A 87 3.85 -0.28 -22.40
N PHE A 88 4.95 -0.96 -22.75
CA PHE A 88 6.16 -0.29 -23.26
C PHE A 88 5.96 0.37 -24.62
N ASP A 89 4.92 0.02 -25.35
CA ASP A 89 4.50 0.69 -26.59
C ASP A 89 4.10 2.16 -26.39
N SER A 90 3.67 2.52 -25.17
CA SER A 90 3.22 3.86 -24.80
C SER A 90 4.26 4.68 -24.03
N ILE A 91 5.46 4.15 -23.78
CA ILE A 91 6.49 4.90 -23.06
C ILE A 91 7.21 5.87 -24.01
N ASP A 92 7.45 7.08 -23.55
CA ASP A 92 8.34 8.01 -24.24
C ASP A 92 9.81 7.75 -23.87
N PHE A 93 10.72 8.42 -24.58
CA PHE A 93 12.16 8.23 -24.36
C PHE A 93 12.59 8.69 -22.97
N ASP A 94 12.03 9.81 -22.46
CA ASP A 94 12.32 10.33 -21.13
C ASP A 94 11.89 9.34 -20.03
N GLY A 95 10.70 8.77 -20.14
CA GLY A 95 10.19 7.73 -19.25
C GLY A 95 11.05 6.46 -19.28
N LEU A 96 11.54 6.06 -20.46
CA LEU A 96 12.47 4.94 -20.59
C LEU A 96 13.81 5.24 -19.90
N GLN A 97 14.39 6.43 -20.10
CA GLN A 97 15.61 6.85 -19.40
C GLN A 97 15.44 6.84 -17.89
N CYS A 98 14.29 7.32 -17.39
CA CYS A 98 13.97 7.29 -15.97
C CYS A 98 13.90 5.86 -15.42
N LEU A 99 13.30 4.92 -16.14
CA LEU A 99 13.29 3.51 -15.74
C LEU A 99 14.68 2.90 -15.66
N PHE A 100 15.52 3.16 -16.67
CA PHE A 100 16.92 2.70 -16.67
C PHE A 100 17.69 3.25 -15.46
N TYR A 101 17.47 4.51 -15.12
CA TYR A 101 18.09 5.14 -13.95
C TYR A 101 17.68 4.44 -12.65
N VAL A 102 16.37 4.19 -12.45
CA VAL A 102 15.89 3.47 -11.26
C VAL A 102 16.40 2.02 -11.24
N ALA A 103 16.51 1.36 -12.39
CA ALA A 103 17.05 -0.01 -12.51
C ALA A 103 18.55 -0.11 -12.17
N GLY A 104 19.29 1.00 -12.17
CA GLY A 104 20.68 1.05 -11.73
C GLY A 104 20.88 0.76 -10.23
N PHE A 105 19.87 1.02 -9.40
CA PHE A 105 19.94 0.81 -7.95
C PHE A 105 19.64 -0.65 -7.57
N GLN A 106 20.52 -1.59 -7.92
CA GLN A 106 20.24 -3.03 -7.78
C GLN A 106 20.41 -3.56 -6.35
N GLU A 107 21.39 -3.06 -5.60
CA GLU A 107 21.74 -3.55 -4.27
C GLU A 107 20.65 -3.25 -3.23
N SER A 108 20.61 -4.06 -2.16
CA SER A 108 19.59 -3.92 -1.10
C SER A 108 19.71 -2.61 -0.33
N GLU A 109 20.92 -2.04 -0.23
CA GLU A 109 21.15 -0.77 0.46
C GLU A 109 20.48 0.44 -0.21
N PHE A 110 20.11 0.31 -1.50
CA PHE A 110 19.40 1.35 -2.26
C PHE A 110 17.91 1.06 -2.42
N ALA A 111 17.34 0.14 -1.64
CA ALA A 111 15.93 -0.22 -1.72
C ALA A 111 14.98 0.95 -1.44
N ASP A 112 15.38 1.85 -0.55
CA ASP A 112 14.61 3.05 -0.21
C ASP A 112 14.62 4.08 -1.36
N TYR A 113 15.77 4.28 -2.02
CA TYR A 113 15.87 5.10 -3.23
C TYR A 113 14.92 4.57 -4.31
N ARG A 114 14.97 3.27 -4.63
CA ARG A 114 14.04 2.67 -5.61
C ARG A 114 12.58 2.93 -5.26
N THR A 115 12.22 2.75 -3.99
CA THR A 115 10.83 2.91 -3.53
C THR A 115 10.35 4.35 -3.73
N GLN A 116 11.15 5.33 -3.35
CA GLN A 116 10.80 6.75 -3.49
C GLN A 116 10.76 7.20 -4.95
N LEU A 117 11.75 6.79 -5.76
CA LEU A 117 11.80 7.15 -7.18
C LEU A 117 10.63 6.54 -7.98
N LEU A 118 10.26 5.29 -7.70
CA LEU A 118 9.05 4.68 -8.28
C LEU A 118 7.80 5.44 -7.85
N GLY A 119 7.69 5.79 -6.57
CA GLY A 119 6.58 6.62 -6.07
C GLY A 119 6.48 7.97 -6.78
N LYS A 120 7.61 8.60 -7.11
CA LYS A 120 7.65 9.87 -7.84
C LYS A 120 7.24 9.71 -9.30
N LEU A 121 7.70 8.65 -9.97
CA LEU A 121 7.30 8.28 -11.32
C LEU A 121 5.80 8.01 -11.42
N ASP A 122 5.19 7.49 -10.36
CA ASP A 122 3.76 7.16 -10.33
C ASP A 122 2.84 8.36 -10.13
N GLN A 123 3.37 9.45 -9.55
CA GLN A 123 2.61 10.66 -9.24
C GLN A 123 2.69 11.71 -10.35
N ALA A 124 3.75 11.70 -11.15
CA ALA A 124 4.00 12.71 -12.18
C ALA A 124 3.55 12.23 -13.55
N GLU A 125 2.78 13.06 -14.27
CA GLU A 125 2.39 12.79 -15.65
C GLU A 125 3.60 12.83 -16.60
N LYS A 126 4.57 13.71 -16.30
CA LYS A 126 5.83 13.83 -17.04
C LYS A 126 6.97 14.10 -16.06
N ILE A 127 8.01 13.27 -16.12
CA ILE A 127 9.17 13.38 -15.25
C ILE A 127 10.44 13.16 -16.07
N ALA A 128 11.45 13.97 -15.81
CA ALA A 128 12.74 13.86 -16.46
C ALA A 128 13.79 13.30 -15.49
N LEU A 129 14.88 12.80 -16.06
CA LEU A 129 15.99 12.21 -15.31
C LEU A 129 16.57 13.14 -14.22
N LYS A 130 16.58 14.44 -14.47
CA LYS A 130 17.01 15.48 -13.51
C LYS A 130 16.13 15.50 -12.26
N ASP A 131 14.83 15.22 -12.38
CA ASP A 131 13.88 15.28 -11.28
C ASP A 131 14.07 14.07 -10.34
N LEU A 132 14.44 12.92 -10.90
CA LEU A 132 14.88 11.74 -10.13
C LEU A 132 16.22 11.98 -9.45
N THR A 133 17.17 12.64 -10.13
CA THR A 133 18.47 12.97 -9.54
C THR A 133 18.32 13.92 -8.36
N ALA A 134 17.47 14.94 -8.48
CA ALA A 134 17.15 15.84 -7.38
C ALA A 134 16.51 15.10 -6.20
N GLU A 135 15.64 14.12 -6.46
CA GLU A 135 15.06 13.27 -5.42
C GLU A 135 16.14 12.47 -4.68
N CYS A 136 17.07 11.83 -5.41
CA CYS A 136 18.19 11.12 -4.78
C CYS A 136 19.03 12.02 -3.87
N GLN A 137 19.29 13.26 -4.30
CA GLN A 137 20.05 14.23 -3.50
C GLN A 137 19.31 14.59 -2.20
N LEU A 138 17.99 14.75 -2.27
CA LEU A 138 17.14 15.04 -1.13
C LEU A 138 17.07 13.84 -0.15
N ILE A 139 16.95 12.61 -0.66
CA ILE A 139 17.02 11.38 0.16
C ILE A 139 18.36 11.31 0.90
N LYS A 140 19.46 11.58 0.19
CA LYS A 140 20.79 11.58 0.78
C LYS A 140 20.93 12.63 1.88
N LEU A 141 20.46 13.85 1.64
CA LEU A 141 20.48 14.93 2.64
C LEU A 141 19.76 14.52 3.92
N TYR A 142 18.55 13.96 3.82
CA TYR A 142 17.81 13.51 5.00
C TYR A 142 18.49 12.37 5.76
N LYS A 143 19.18 11.46 5.06
CA LYS A 143 19.97 10.42 5.72
C LYS A 143 21.15 11.01 6.47
N ASP A 144 21.84 11.99 5.89
CA ASP A 144 22.98 12.63 6.53
C ASP A 144 22.53 13.45 7.76
N ASP A 145 21.41 14.18 7.66
CA ASP A 145 20.81 14.91 8.78
C ASP A 145 20.35 13.96 9.91
N ALA A 146 19.74 12.83 9.59
CA ALA A 146 19.34 11.83 10.58
C ALA A 146 20.54 11.27 11.35
N ARG A 147 21.64 10.97 10.65
CA ARG A 147 22.90 10.50 11.27
C ARG A 147 23.51 11.57 12.18
N LEU A 148 23.45 12.84 11.77
CA LEU A 148 23.92 13.94 12.61
C LEU A 148 23.11 14.03 13.89
N LEU A 149 21.78 13.97 13.81
CA LEU A 149 20.92 14.00 14.99
C LEU A 149 21.18 12.81 15.93
N GLU A 150 21.32 11.61 15.39
CA GLU A 150 21.67 10.41 16.17
C GLU A 150 23.03 10.56 16.86
N ALA A 151 24.03 11.13 16.20
CA ALA A 151 25.36 11.37 16.77
C ALA A 151 25.38 12.45 17.85
N HIS A 152 24.42 13.38 17.87
CA HIS A 152 24.30 14.40 18.94
C HIS A 152 23.47 13.92 20.15
N LEU A 153 22.74 12.80 20.00
CA LEU A 153 21.91 12.20 21.06
C LEU A 153 22.60 11.05 21.81
N LEU A 154 23.78 10.62 21.34
CA LEU A 154 24.65 9.61 21.96
C LEU A 154 25.87 10.29 22.61
#